data_AF-A0A1W9L7Y3-F1
#
_entry.id   AF-A0A1W9L7Y3-F1
#
_cell.length_a   1.000
_cell.length_b   1.000
_cell.length_c   1.000
_cell.angle_alpha   90.00
_cell.angle_beta   90.00
_cell.angle_gamma   90.00
#
_symmetry.space_group_name_H-M   'P 1'
#
loop_
_entity.id
_entity.type
_entity.pdbx_description
1 polymer ?
#
loop_
_entity_poly.entity_id
_entity_poly.type
_entity_poly.pdbx_seq_one_letter_code
_entity_poly.pdbx_strand_id
1 'polypeptide(L)'
;MSALAAMTILPAYLPMAPIRLYQCGHLTWIAAGLLLWKAGEALAACAGTDRRAAAARWIAWAVVGTLCVALILNVILVKRHGLAFTDYAGTLRTYFRNPTPITLHGERIYLQARRGRQLNQIVGHIRARTEEGETILVFPNQALLYFLCDRPNPTRFVGTFTLKYPDEAEDRRFWSEWVEDARRASPRYLIVSRKFLDSDSQHYFRAVIAKRYEPDREFDELVVMKRRRNR
;
A
#
# COMPACT_ATOMS: atom_id res chain seq x y z
N MET A 1 12.97 -14.59 29.50
CA MET A 1 13.27 -14.83 28.08
C MET A 1 12.81 -13.72 27.13
N SER A 2 11.83 -12.88 27.45
CA SER A 2 11.21 -11.94 26.50
C SER A 2 12.01 -10.66 26.17
N ALA A 3 12.82 -10.12 27.09
CA ALA A 3 13.60 -8.89 26.83
C ALA A 3 14.84 -9.12 25.95
N LEU A 4 15.49 -10.29 26.11
CA LEU A 4 16.64 -10.67 25.29
C LEU A 4 16.22 -10.90 23.83
N ALA A 5 15.05 -11.53 23.62
CA ALA A 5 14.48 -11.75 22.29
C ALA A 5 14.18 -10.43 21.55
N ALA A 6 13.66 -9.43 22.25
CA ALA A 6 13.43 -8.10 21.66
C ALA A 6 14.74 -7.39 21.28
N MET A 7 15.79 -7.51 22.10
CA MET A 7 17.10 -6.92 21.81
C MET A 7 17.86 -7.65 20.69
N THR A 8 17.68 -8.96 20.52
CA THR A 8 18.29 -9.72 19.41
C THR A 8 17.70 -9.36 18.05
N ILE A 9 16.49 -8.82 18.02
CA ILE A 9 15.82 -8.43 16.78
C ILE A 9 16.36 -7.05 16.30
N LEU A 10 16.69 -6.13 17.21
CA LEU A 10 17.12 -4.76 16.87
C LEU A 10 18.27 -4.64 15.85
N PRO A 11 19.37 -5.43 15.93
CA PRO A 11 20.46 -5.40 14.95
C PRO A 11 20.05 -5.81 13.54
N ALA A 12 19.03 -6.68 13.40
CA ALA A 12 18.52 -7.09 12.10
C ALA A 12 17.76 -5.96 11.36
N TYR A 13 17.38 -4.90 12.06
CA TYR A 13 16.60 -3.77 11.52
C TYR A 13 17.43 -2.51 11.30
N LEU A 14 18.61 -2.41 11.92
CA LEU A 14 19.59 -1.34 11.69
C LEU A 14 20.04 -1.18 10.22
N PRO A 15 20.16 -2.24 9.39
CA PRO A 15 20.49 -2.09 7.97
C PRO A 15 19.27 -1.81 7.07
N MET A 16 18.04 -1.75 7.62
CA MET A 16 16.85 -1.50 6.80
C MET A 16 16.71 -0.01 6.46
N ALA A 17 16.43 0.30 5.17
CA ALA A 17 16.17 1.66 4.71
C ALA A 17 15.06 2.34 5.56
N PRO A 18 15.11 3.68 5.78
CA PRO A 18 14.21 4.41 6.70
C PRO A 18 12.71 4.12 6.54
N ILE A 19 12.28 3.79 5.32
CA ILE A 19 10.90 3.41 4.98
C ILE A 19 10.43 2.12 5.68
N ARG A 20 11.31 1.12 5.84
CA ARG A 20 10.94 -0.18 6.44
C ARG A 20 10.87 -0.12 7.97
N LEU A 21 11.72 0.68 8.60
CA LEU A 21 11.62 1.01 10.03
C LEU A 21 10.27 1.69 10.34
N TYR A 22 9.77 2.52 9.42
CA TYR A 22 8.46 3.18 9.55
C TYR A 22 7.28 2.22 9.44
N GLN A 23 7.35 1.26 8.51
CA GLN A 23 6.33 0.21 8.35
C GLN A 23 6.26 -0.74 9.55
N CYS A 24 7.34 -0.84 10.32
CA CYS A 24 7.41 -1.62 11.56
C CYS A 24 6.88 -0.86 12.78
N GLY A 25 6.14 0.25 12.62
CA GLY A 25 5.64 1.04 13.75
C GLY A 25 4.93 0.22 14.82
N HIS A 26 4.18 -0.82 14.44
CA HIS A 26 3.54 -1.78 15.35
C HIS A 26 4.54 -2.56 16.22
N LEU A 27 5.72 -2.92 15.70
CA LEU A 27 6.79 -3.58 16.47
C LEU A 27 7.43 -2.61 17.48
N THR A 28 7.59 -1.33 17.12
CA THR A 28 8.05 -0.29 18.05
C THR A 28 7.08 -0.14 19.23
N TRP A 29 5.77 -0.19 18.95
CA TRP A 29 4.74 -0.16 19.99
C TRP A 29 4.74 -1.40 20.89
N ILE A 30 4.91 -2.60 20.31
CA ILE A 30 5.02 -3.85 21.07
C ILE A 30 6.27 -3.83 21.97
N ALA A 31 7.41 -3.39 21.44
CA ALA A 31 8.66 -3.27 22.20
C ALA A 31 8.53 -2.25 23.35
N ALA A 32 7.91 -1.08 23.10
CA ALA A 32 7.65 -0.09 24.13
C ALA A 32 6.73 -0.63 25.23
N GLY A 33 5.64 -1.33 24.87
CA GLY A 33 4.74 -1.96 25.84
C GLY A 33 5.43 -3.01 26.70
N LEU A 34 6.29 -3.84 26.11
CA LEU A 34 7.09 -4.84 26.84
C LEU A 34 8.11 -4.20 27.79
N LEU A 35 8.76 -3.11 27.38
CA LEU A 35 9.70 -2.38 28.24
C LEU A 35 8.97 -1.72 29.42
N LEU A 36 7.81 -1.11 29.19
CA LEU A 36 6.99 -0.52 30.24
C LEU A 36 6.48 -1.57 31.23
N TRP A 37 6.03 -2.74 30.76
CA TRP A 37 5.64 -3.84 31.62
C TRP A 37 6.83 -4.30 32.49
N LYS A 38 8.00 -4.56 31.89
CA LYS A 38 9.18 -5.00 32.65
C LYS A 38 9.69 -3.97 33.65
N ALA A 39 9.58 -2.68 33.34
CA ALA A 39 9.85 -1.62 34.29
C ALA A 39 8.88 -1.68 35.49
N GLY A 40 7.59 -1.94 35.25
CA GLY A 40 6.59 -2.14 36.31
C GLY A 40 6.90 -3.33 37.22
N GLU A 41 7.31 -4.47 36.67
CA GLU A 41 7.71 -5.64 37.46
C GLU A 41 8.94 -5.35 38.34
N ALA A 42 9.94 -4.66 37.78
CA ALA A 42 11.15 -4.27 38.52
C ALA A 42 10.83 -3.28 39.66
N LEU A 43 9.93 -2.32 39.41
CA LEU A 43 9.44 -1.39 40.41
C LEU A 43 8.70 -2.10 41.56
N ALA A 44 7.84 -3.07 41.24
CA ALA A 44 7.10 -3.86 42.22
C ALA A 44 8.02 -4.74 43.08
N ALA A 45 9.06 -5.34 42.48
CA ALA A 45 10.07 -6.13 43.19
C ALA A 45 10.94 -5.29 44.13
N CYS A 46 11.06 -3.98 43.87
CA CYS A 46 11.84 -3.03 44.67
C CYS A 46 10.99 -2.24 45.69
N ALA A 47 9.86 -2.77 46.16
CA ALA A 47 9.00 -2.07 47.12
C ALA A 47 9.61 -1.82 48.52
N GLY A 48 10.85 -2.25 48.78
CA GLY A 48 11.60 -1.92 50.00
C GLY A 48 12.16 -0.49 50.03
N THR A 49 12.45 0.03 51.23
CA THR A 49 12.98 1.38 51.48
C THR A 49 14.50 1.52 51.27
N ASP A 50 15.17 0.47 50.80
CA ASP A 50 16.63 0.45 50.68
C ASP A 50 17.12 1.41 49.57
N ARG A 51 18.31 2.01 49.73
CA ARG A 51 18.85 3.01 48.78
C ARG A 51 18.97 2.46 47.35
N ARG A 52 19.20 1.15 47.21
CA ARG A 52 19.22 0.45 45.92
C ARG A 52 17.84 0.41 45.26
N ALA A 53 16.79 0.23 46.04
CA ALA A 53 15.41 0.30 45.55
C ALA A 53 15.00 1.72 45.15
N ALA A 54 15.51 2.76 45.82
CA ALA A 54 15.32 4.14 45.38
C ALA A 54 16.03 4.41 44.02
N ALA A 55 17.27 3.95 43.85
CA ALA A 55 17.99 4.09 42.59
C ALA A 55 17.33 3.33 41.43
N ALA A 56 16.88 2.09 41.66
CA ALA A 56 16.15 1.30 40.68
C ALA A 56 14.84 1.99 40.24
N ARG A 57 14.11 2.60 41.19
CA ARG A 57 12.92 3.40 40.89
C ARG A 57 13.22 4.59 39.99
N TRP A 58 14.28 5.34 40.30
CA TRP A 58 14.71 6.48 39.46
C TRP A 58 15.08 6.06 38.04
N ILE A 59 15.82 4.97 37.87
CA ILE A 59 16.21 4.46 36.55
C ILE A 59 14.97 4.02 35.76
N ALA A 60 14.04 3.29 36.39
CA ALA A 60 12.80 2.87 35.74
C ALA A 60 11.96 4.09 35.30
N TRP A 61 11.80 5.10 36.15
CA TRP A 61 11.10 6.33 35.79
C TRP A 61 11.80 7.12 34.68
N ALA A 62 13.13 7.15 34.66
CA ALA A 62 13.89 7.77 33.58
C ALA A 62 13.65 7.04 32.26
N VAL A 63 13.67 5.70 32.24
CA VAL A 63 13.36 4.89 31.04
C VAL A 63 11.93 5.14 30.55
N VAL A 64 10.95 5.12 31.46
CA VAL A 64 9.54 5.44 31.12
C VAL A 64 9.44 6.84 30.54
N GLY A 65 10.07 7.83 31.17
CA GLY A 65 10.10 9.22 30.71
C GLY A 65 10.73 9.35 29.32
N THR A 66 11.88 8.73 29.08
CA THR A 66 12.54 8.72 27.76
C THR A 66 11.66 8.05 26.71
N LEU A 67 10.99 6.93 27.02
CA LEU A 67 10.06 6.28 26.10
C LEU A 67 8.85 7.17 25.77
N CYS A 68 8.28 7.85 26.76
CA CYS A 68 7.19 8.80 26.56
C CYS A 68 7.63 9.99 25.69
N VAL A 69 8.81 10.55 25.93
CA VAL A 69 9.37 11.64 25.11
C VAL A 69 9.63 11.17 23.68
N ALA A 70 10.26 10.01 23.51
CA ALA A 70 10.50 9.42 22.19
C ALA A 70 9.18 9.16 21.45
N LEU A 71 8.13 8.74 22.15
CA LEU A 71 6.81 8.57 21.58
C LEU A 71 6.20 9.90 21.11
N ILE A 72 6.25 10.94 21.94
CA ILE A 72 5.76 12.28 21.59
C ILE A 72 6.52 12.81 20.37
N LEU A 73 7.85 12.69 20.36
CA LEU A 73 8.69 13.10 19.23
C LEU A 73 8.35 12.32 17.97
N ASN A 74 8.10 11.02 18.06
CA ASN A 74 7.67 10.21 16.93
C ASN A 74 6.34 10.73 16.36
N VAL A 75 5.34 10.99 17.22
CA VAL A 75 4.05 11.59 16.81
C VAL A 75 4.24 12.96 16.14
N ILE A 76 5.13 13.81 16.68
CA ILE A 76 5.44 15.11 16.09
C ILE A 76 6.11 14.95 14.73
N LEU A 77 7.10 14.06 14.60
CA LEU A 77 7.80 13.80 13.34
C LEU A 77 6.86 13.22 12.28
N VAL A 78 6.00 12.27 12.66
CA VAL A 78 4.93 11.72 11.82
C VAL A 78 4.03 12.84 11.31
N LYS A 79 3.56 13.74 12.19
CA LYS A 79 2.70 14.87 11.80
C LYS A 79 3.43 15.87 10.91
N ARG A 80 4.66 16.28 11.28
CA ARG A 80 5.44 17.31 10.60
C ARG A 80 5.88 16.89 9.21
N HIS A 81 6.30 15.64 9.06
CA HIS A 81 6.78 15.13 7.78
C HIS A 81 5.66 14.47 6.96
N GLY A 82 4.43 14.37 7.48
CA GLY A 82 3.31 13.74 6.79
C GLY A 82 3.55 12.26 6.46
N LEU A 83 4.48 11.60 7.16
CA LEU A 83 5.11 10.37 6.69
C LEU A 83 4.32 9.07 6.95
N ALA A 84 3.16 9.09 7.63
CA ALA A 84 2.32 7.88 7.69
C ALA A 84 0.84 8.07 8.05
N PHE A 85 0.41 9.19 8.65
CA PHE A 85 -0.95 9.27 9.22
C PHE A 85 -1.87 10.33 8.64
N THR A 86 -1.38 11.26 7.82
CA THR A 86 -2.26 12.14 7.04
C THR A 86 -3.15 11.31 6.11
N ASP A 87 -2.61 10.23 5.56
CA ASP A 87 -3.41 9.26 4.82
C ASP A 87 -4.13 8.27 5.74
N TYR A 88 -3.56 7.77 6.85
CA TYR A 88 -4.23 6.72 7.64
C TYR A 88 -5.41 7.21 8.49
N ALA A 89 -5.32 8.38 9.16
CA ALA A 89 -6.44 8.96 9.89
C ALA A 89 -7.52 9.49 8.93
N GLY A 90 -7.10 10.04 7.77
CA GLY A 90 -7.97 10.31 6.64
C GLY A 90 -8.64 9.03 6.11
N THR A 91 -7.89 7.94 5.98
CA THR A 91 -8.36 6.64 5.48
C THR A 91 -9.36 6.03 6.44
N LEU A 92 -9.08 5.95 7.74
CA LEU A 92 -10.03 5.47 8.76
C LEU A 92 -11.27 6.37 8.79
N ARG A 93 -11.10 7.70 8.87
CA ARG A 93 -12.24 8.63 8.88
C ARG A 93 -13.08 8.54 7.61
N THR A 94 -12.47 8.30 6.45
CA THR A 94 -13.19 8.16 5.16
C THR A 94 -13.73 6.74 4.93
N TYR A 95 -13.12 5.72 5.54
CA TYR A 95 -13.66 4.35 5.61
C TYR A 95 -14.95 4.35 6.44
N PHE A 96 -14.93 5.01 7.60
CA PHE A 96 -16.04 4.97 8.54
C PHE A 96 -17.15 5.99 8.26
N ARG A 97 -16.87 7.11 7.58
CA ARG A 97 -17.90 8.15 7.42
C ARG A 97 -18.93 7.91 6.34
N ASN A 98 -18.66 7.10 5.31
CA ASN A 98 -19.62 6.76 4.23
C ASN A 98 -19.01 5.68 3.32
N PRO A 99 -18.89 4.43 3.75
CA PRO A 99 -18.39 3.40 2.87
C PRO A 99 -19.36 3.17 1.70
N THR A 100 -18.82 3.03 0.49
CA THR A 100 -19.62 2.66 -0.69
C THR A 100 -19.55 1.14 -0.84
N PRO A 101 -20.69 0.43 -0.92
CA PRO A 101 -20.68 -1.00 -1.19
C PRO A 101 -20.28 -1.26 -2.65
N ILE A 102 -19.48 -2.31 -2.85
CA ILE A 102 -19.22 -2.93 -4.15
C ILE A 102 -19.59 -4.40 -4.05
N THR A 103 -20.22 -4.93 -5.10
CA THR A 103 -20.56 -6.35 -5.18
C THR A 103 -19.43 -7.13 -5.85
N LEU A 104 -18.90 -8.14 -5.16
CA LEU A 104 -17.90 -9.07 -5.67
C LEU A 104 -18.42 -10.49 -5.48
N HIS A 105 -18.70 -11.21 -6.58
CA HIS A 105 -19.28 -12.57 -6.55
C HIS A 105 -20.50 -12.72 -5.63
N GLY A 106 -21.41 -11.74 -5.64
CA GLY A 106 -22.62 -11.73 -4.81
C GLY A 106 -22.42 -11.15 -3.40
N GLU A 107 -21.17 -11.03 -2.94
CA GLU A 107 -20.84 -10.49 -1.63
C GLU A 107 -20.63 -8.97 -1.66
N ARG A 108 -20.99 -8.28 -0.57
CA ARG A 108 -20.78 -6.84 -0.43
C ARG A 108 -19.49 -6.55 0.31
N ILE A 109 -18.54 -5.93 -0.39
CA ILE A 109 -17.35 -5.34 0.22
C ILE A 109 -17.52 -3.82 0.33
N TYR A 110 -16.93 -3.23 1.35
CA TYR A 110 -17.07 -1.80 1.65
C TYR A 110 -15.74 -1.09 1.43
N LEU A 111 -15.76 -0.07 0.56
CA LEU A 111 -14.58 0.75 0.26
C LEU A 111 -14.84 2.21 0.63
N GLN A 112 -13.76 2.98 0.74
CA GLN A 112 -13.81 4.43 0.86
C GLN A 112 -14.76 5.05 -0.18
N ALA A 113 -15.62 5.98 0.24
CA ALA A 113 -16.72 6.51 -0.57
C ALA A 113 -16.33 6.86 -2.01
N ARG A 114 -15.27 7.66 -2.18
CA ARG A 114 -14.76 8.14 -3.47
C ARG A 114 -14.27 6.99 -4.34
N ARG A 115 -13.40 6.14 -3.79
CA ARG A 115 -12.85 4.98 -4.50
C ARG A 115 -13.93 3.98 -4.89
N GLY A 116 -14.89 3.73 -3.99
CA GLY A 116 -15.99 2.81 -4.25
C GLY A 116 -16.90 3.28 -5.38
N ARG A 117 -17.23 4.59 -5.42
CA ARG A 117 -18.00 5.18 -6.53
C ARG A 117 -17.23 5.08 -7.86
N GLN A 118 -15.95 5.44 -7.85
CA GLN A 118 -15.08 5.36 -9.03
C GLN A 118 -15.04 3.93 -9.59
N LEU A 119 -14.84 2.92 -8.73
CA LEU A 119 -14.79 1.52 -9.14
C LEU A 119 -16.15 1.02 -9.65
N ASN A 120 -17.26 1.34 -8.97
CA ASN A 120 -18.60 0.96 -9.46
C ASN A 120 -18.90 1.54 -10.85
N GLN A 121 -18.48 2.79 -11.10
CA GLN A 121 -18.63 3.42 -12.41
C GLN A 121 -17.79 2.73 -13.49
N ILE A 122 -16.52 2.40 -13.20
CA ILE A 122 -15.64 1.69 -14.13
C ILE A 122 -16.20 0.29 -14.42
N VAL A 123 -16.58 -0.46 -13.39
CA VAL A 123 -17.15 -1.82 -13.50
C VAL A 123 -18.41 -1.81 -14.34
N GLY A 124 -19.33 -0.88 -14.07
CA GLY A 124 -20.54 -0.70 -14.87
C GLY A 124 -20.22 -0.36 -16.33
N HIS A 125 -19.24 0.50 -16.57
CA HIS A 125 -18.81 0.89 -17.93
C HIS A 125 -18.23 -0.29 -18.72
N ILE A 126 -17.35 -1.08 -18.09
CA ILE A 126 -16.70 -2.25 -18.70
C ILE A 126 -17.70 -3.36 -18.94
N ARG A 127 -18.49 -3.75 -17.94
CA ARG A 127 -19.49 -4.84 -18.07
C ARG A 127 -20.54 -4.55 -19.13
N ALA A 128 -20.92 -3.28 -19.32
CA ALA A 128 -21.87 -2.88 -20.37
C ALA A 128 -21.28 -2.93 -21.79
N ARG A 129 -19.97 -3.12 -21.96
CA ARG A 129 -19.25 -3.03 -23.25
C ARG A 129 -18.39 -4.23 -23.59
N THR A 130 -18.35 -5.22 -22.70
CA THR A 130 -17.55 -6.43 -22.84
C THR A 130 -18.37 -7.64 -22.46
N GLU A 131 -18.10 -8.76 -23.11
CA GLU A 131 -18.75 -10.05 -22.83
C GLU A 131 -18.10 -10.75 -21.64
N GLU A 132 -18.80 -11.72 -21.04
CA GLU A 132 -18.21 -12.59 -20.03
C GLU A 132 -17.03 -13.37 -20.64
N GLY A 133 -15.93 -13.49 -19.89
CA GLY A 133 -14.70 -14.11 -20.38
C GLY A 133 -13.84 -13.23 -21.31
N GLU A 134 -14.34 -12.07 -21.78
CA GLU A 134 -13.51 -11.13 -22.55
C GLU A 134 -12.37 -10.58 -21.67
N THR A 135 -11.14 -10.55 -22.20
CA THR A 135 -10.00 -10.03 -21.45
C THR A 135 -10.04 -8.50 -21.40
N ILE A 136 -9.67 -7.95 -20.25
CA ILE A 136 -9.33 -6.53 -20.10
C ILE A 136 -7.86 -6.40 -19.74
N LEU A 137 -7.30 -5.21 -19.85
CA LEU A 137 -5.96 -4.92 -19.33
C LEU A 137 -6.05 -3.81 -18.29
N VAL A 138 -5.27 -3.90 -17.22
CA VAL A 138 -5.22 -2.89 -16.17
C VAL A 138 -3.77 -2.51 -15.89
N PHE A 139 -3.44 -1.22 -16.01
CA PHE A 139 -2.09 -0.70 -15.83
C PHE A 139 -2.02 0.51 -14.89
N PRO A 140 -1.16 0.48 -13.86
CA PRO A 140 -0.45 -0.70 -13.37
C PRO A 140 -1.45 -1.75 -12.89
N ASN A 141 -0.99 -2.98 -12.69
CA ASN A 141 -1.88 -4.07 -12.30
C ASN A 141 -2.67 -3.73 -11.02
N GLN A 142 -3.99 -3.57 -11.16
CA GLN A 142 -4.92 -3.48 -10.04
C GLN A 142 -5.80 -4.72 -10.06
N ALA A 143 -5.32 -5.80 -9.42
CA ALA A 143 -5.98 -7.11 -9.42
C ALA A 143 -7.49 -7.03 -9.13
N LEU A 144 -7.87 -6.15 -8.19
CA LEU A 144 -9.26 -5.92 -7.81
C LEU A 144 -10.17 -5.59 -9.01
N LEU A 145 -9.71 -4.85 -10.01
CA LEU A 145 -10.55 -4.50 -11.17
C LEU A 145 -10.91 -5.71 -12.03
N TYR A 146 -10.02 -6.70 -12.16
CA TYR A 146 -10.34 -7.94 -12.87
C TYR A 146 -11.45 -8.72 -12.16
N PHE A 147 -11.32 -8.88 -10.84
CA PHE A 147 -12.32 -9.54 -10.00
C PHE A 147 -13.66 -8.80 -10.02
N LEU A 148 -13.64 -7.46 -9.90
CA LEU A 148 -14.87 -6.66 -9.89
C LEU A 148 -15.55 -6.60 -11.26
N CYS A 149 -14.79 -6.56 -12.36
CA CYS A 149 -15.36 -6.61 -13.70
C CYS A 149 -15.81 -8.01 -14.08
N ASP A 150 -15.27 -9.05 -13.42
CA ASP A 150 -15.39 -10.45 -13.77
C ASP A 150 -14.83 -10.72 -15.17
N ARG A 151 -13.56 -10.31 -15.36
CA ARG A 151 -12.85 -10.37 -16.65
C ARG A 151 -11.47 -11.00 -16.44
N PRO A 152 -11.03 -11.95 -17.30
CA PRO A 152 -9.72 -12.55 -17.15
C PRO A 152 -8.59 -11.53 -17.28
N ASN A 153 -7.54 -11.70 -16.47
CA ASN A 153 -6.29 -10.96 -16.59
C ASN A 153 -5.37 -11.68 -17.60
N PRO A 154 -5.03 -11.06 -18.74
CA PRO A 154 -4.19 -11.70 -19.75
C PRO A 154 -2.70 -11.71 -19.39
N THR A 155 -2.28 -10.94 -18.39
CA THR A 155 -0.86 -10.82 -18.02
C THR A 155 -0.60 -11.46 -16.66
N ARG A 156 0.65 -11.93 -16.45
CA ARG A 156 1.11 -12.30 -15.11
C ARG A 156 1.10 -11.07 -14.20
N PHE A 157 0.95 -11.26 -12.89
CA PHE A 157 0.82 -10.15 -11.93
C PHE A 157 2.09 -9.26 -11.90
N VAL A 158 2.13 -8.21 -12.73
CA VAL A 158 3.19 -7.21 -12.71
C VAL A 158 2.79 -6.06 -11.79
N GLY A 159 3.30 -6.06 -10.56
CA GLY A 159 3.09 -4.96 -9.61
C GLY A 159 3.84 -3.69 -10.02
N THR A 160 3.37 -2.53 -9.57
CA THR A 160 4.05 -1.23 -9.79
C THR A 160 5.50 -1.21 -9.33
N PHE A 161 5.85 -2.01 -8.33
CA PHE A 161 7.21 -2.06 -7.78
C PHE A 161 8.20 -2.79 -8.70
N THR A 162 7.71 -3.66 -9.58
CA THR A 162 8.53 -4.42 -10.55
C THR A 162 8.78 -3.64 -11.85
N LEU A 163 8.20 -2.45 -12.00
CA LEU A 163 8.36 -1.60 -13.20
C LEU A 163 8.92 -0.22 -12.86
N LYS A 164 9.45 -0.07 -11.64
CA LYS A 164 9.91 1.22 -11.14
C LYS A 164 11.34 1.54 -11.61
N TYR A 165 12.11 0.53 -12.02
CA TYR A 165 13.53 0.67 -12.36
C TYR A 165 13.83 0.02 -13.72
N PRO A 166 13.28 0.54 -14.84
CA PRO A 166 13.38 -0.05 -16.17
C PRO A 166 14.81 -0.23 -16.72
N ASP A 167 15.81 0.32 -16.03
CA ASP A 167 17.22 0.20 -16.41
C ASP A 167 17.88 -1.09 -15.89
N GLU A 168 17.21 -1.84 -15.01
CA GLU A 168 17.64 -3.17 -14.60
C GLU A 168 17.21 -4.22 -15.64
N ALA A 169 18.07 -5.20 -15.90
CA ALA A 169 17.81 -6.23 -16.92
C ALA A 169 16.54 -7.05 -16.63
N GLU A 170 16.24 -7.25 -15.35
CA GLU A 170 15.07 -7.96 -14.88
C GLU A 170 13.77 -7.16 -15.14
N ASP A 171 13.75 -5.87 -14.85
CA ASP A 171 12.62 -4.98 -15.15
C ASP A 171 12.33 -4.91 -16.66
N ARG A 172 13.37 -4.84 -17.52
CA ARG A 172 13.20 -4.91 -18.98
C ARG A 172 12.59 -6.22 -19.45
N ARG A 173 12.97 -7.33 -18.83
CA ARG A 173 12.40 -8.64 -19.13
C ARG A 173 10.93 -8.69 -18.74
N PHE A 174 10.58 -8.29 -17.52
CA PHE A 174 9.19 -8.25 -17.06
C PHE A 174 8.32 -7.35 -17.92
N TRP A 175 8.85 -6.18 -18.30
CA TRP A 175 8.17 -5.28 -19.21
C TRP A 175 7.93 -5.92 -20.58
N SER A 176 8.94 -6.58 -21.15
CA SER A 176 8.82 -7.26 -22.44
C SER A 176 7.79 -8.40 -22.38
N GLU A 177 7.81 -9.22 -21.33
CA GLU A 177 6.82 -10.28 -21.09
C GLU A 177 5.40 -9.70 -20.98
N TRP A 178 5.20 -8.64 -20.19
CA TRP A 178 3.90 -7.98 -20.05
C TRP A 178 3.38 -7.42 -21.38
N VAL A 179 4.25 -6.79 -22.17
CA VAL A 179 3.90 -6.27 -23.50
C VAL A 179 3.51 -7.41 -24.44
N GLU A 180 4.24 -8.51 -24.45
CA GLU A 180 3.93 -9.66 -25.31
C GLU A 180 2.63 -10.37 -24.89
N ASP A 181 2.37 -10.51 -23.59
CA ASP A 181 1.10 -11.02 -23.06
C ASP A 181 -0.07 -10.11 -23.49
N ALA A 182 0.07 -8.79 -23.30
CA ALA A 182 -0.93 -7.80 -23.71
C ALA A 182 -1.15 -7.80 -25.24
N ARG A 183 -0.10 -8.01 -26.03
CA ARG A 183 -0.17 -8.12 -27.50
C ARG A 183 -0.92 -9.38 -27.93
N ARG A 184 -0.61 -10.51 -27.30
CA ARG A 184 -1.19 -11.83 -27.61
C ARG A 184 -2.67 -11.88 -27.27
N ALA A 185 -3.04 -11.44 -26.08
CA ALA A 185 -4.44 -11.39 -25.67
C ALA A 185 -5.23 -10.31 -26.41
N SER A 186 -4.55 -9.24 -26.84
CA SER A 186 -5.12 -8.14 -27.61
C SER A 186 -6.45 -7.63 -27.03
N PRO A 187 -6.48 -7.23 -25.75
CA PRO A 187 -7.72 -6.87 -25.07
C PRO A 187 -8.34 -5.63 -25.72
N ARG A 188 -9.67 -5.58 -25.73
CA ARG A 188 -10.39 -4.44 -26.32
C ARG A 188 -10.32 -3.19 -25.45
N TYR A 189 -10.23 -3.38 -24.13
CA TYR A 189 -10.21 -2.29 -23.16
C TYR A 189 -8.96 -2.35 -22.28
N LEU A 190 -8.40 -1.18 -22.02
CA LEU A 190 -7.32 -0.94 -21.08
C LEU A 190 -7.78 0.07 -20.04
N ILE A 191 -7.62 -0.24 -18.77
CA ILE A 191 -7.83 0.68 -17.65
C ILE A 191 -6.45 1.13 -17.19
N VAL A 192 -6.17 2.43 -17.26
CA VAL A 192 -4.85 2.96 -16.91
C VAL A 192 -4.94 4.09 -15.88
N SER A 193 -4.01 4.13 -14.95
CA SER A 193 -3.87 5.27 -14.04
C SER A 193 -3.36 6.50 -14.79
N ARG A 194 -4.06 7.64 -14.63
CA ARG A 194 -3.69 8.94 -15.23
C ARG A 194 -2.24 9.32 -14.94
N LYS A 195 -1.78 9.09 -13.71
CA LYS A 195 -0.38 9.30 -13.32
C LYS A 195 0.64 8.61 -14.25
N PHE A 196 0.31 7.43 -14.78
CA PHE A 196 1.18 6.69 -15.71
C PHE A 196 1.01 7.17 -17.15
N LEU A 197 -0.19 7.63 -17.53
CA LEU A 197 -0.39 8.30 -18.80
C LEU A 197 0.39 9.61 -18.89
N ASP A 198 0.54 10.35 -17.78
CA ASP A 198 1.15 11.68 -17.74
C ASP A 198 2.66 11.65 -17.45
N SER A 199 3.19 10.52 -16.98
CA SER A 199 4.59 10.39 -16.57
C SER A 199 5.55 10.21 -17.75
N ASP A 200 6.56 11.08 -17.83
CA ASP A 200 7.62 11.01 -18.85
C ASP A 200 8.56 9.83 -18.67
N SER A 201 8.75 9.34 -17.44
CA SER A 201 9.57 8.15 -17.15
C SER A 201 8.91 6.84 -17.57
N GLN A 202 7.68 6.89 -18.09
CA GLN A 202 6.94 5.76 -18.62
C GLN A 202 6.80 5.86 -20.15
N HIS A 203 7.79 6.45 -20.82
CA HIS A 203 7.84 6.60 -22.29
C HIS A 203 7.66 5.26 -23.02
N TYR A 204 8.16 4.15 -22.45
CA TYR A 204 7.95 2.82 -22.99
C TYR A 204 6.47 2.39 -22.99
N PHE A 205 5.71 2.67 -21.91
CA PHE A 205 4.27 2.43 -21.86
C PHE A 205 3.55 3.24 -22.96
N ARG A 206 3.84 4.54 -23.05
CA ARG A 206 3.25 5.40 -24.09
C ARG A 206 3.57 4.89 -25.51
N ALA A 207 4.83 4.53 -25.77
CA ALA A 207 5.28 4.11 -27.09
C ALA A 207 4.57 2.85 -27.61
N VAL A 208 4.26 1.90 -26.71
CA VAL A 208 3.67 0.59 -27.07
C VAL A 208 2.15 0.61 -27.01
N ILE A 209 1.58 1.24 -25.97
CA ILE A 209 0.16 1.13 -25.65
C ILE A 209 -0.63 2.33 -26.19
N ALA A 210 -0.14 3.56 -26.07
CA ALA A 210 -0.90 4.75 -26.49
C ALA A 210 -1.13 4.81 -28.02
N LYS A 211 -0.32 4.13 -28.82
CA LYS A 211 -0.55 4.00 -30.28
C LYS A 211 -1.73 3.08 -30.62
N ARG A 212 -2.07 2.14 -29.72
CA ARG A 212 -3.07 1.09 -29.97
C ARG A 212 -4.42 1.38 -29.31
N TYR A 213 -4.45 2.25 -28.31
CA TYR A 213 -5.64 2.59 -27.57
C TYR A 213 -5.93 4.10 -27.68
N GLU A 214 -7.20 4.46 -27.57
CA GLU A 214 -7.67 5.85 -27.49
C GLU A 214 -8.52 6.02 -26.22
N PRO A 215 -8.53 7.20 -25.57
CA PRO A 215 -9.39 7.45 -24.43
C PRO A 215 -10.86 7.22 -24.79
N ASP A 216 -11.56 6.41 -23.99
CA ASP A 216 -13.01 6.15 -24.12
C ASP A 216 -13.77 6.89 -23.02
N ARG A 217 -13.30 6.80 -21.76
CA ARG A 217 -13.89 7.51 -20.63
C ARG A 217 -12.90 7.72 -19.49
N GLU A 218 -13.03 8.85 -18.80
CA GLU A 218 -12.24 9.19 -17.62
C GLU A 218 -13.04 9.02 -16.33
N PHE A 219 -12.37 8.49 -15.30
CA PHE A 219 -12.90 8.26 -13.97
C PHE A 219 -11.87 8.73 -12.95
N ASP A 220 -11.79 10.04 -12.72
CA ASP A 220 -10.89 10.63 -11.71
C ASP A 220 -9.41 10.26 -11.99
N GLU A 221 -8.81 9.40 -11.16
CA GLU A 221 -7.40 8.96 -11.33
C GLU A 221 -7.21 7.85 -12.36
N LEU A 222 -8.29 7.25 -12.89
CA LEU A 222 -8.24 6.15 -13.86
C LEU A 222 -8.88 6.57 -15.18
N VAL A 223 -8.31 6.10 -16.29
CA VAL A 223 -8.80 6.31 -17.65
C VAL A 223 -9.08 4.96 -18.27
N VAL A 224 -10.29 4.76 -18.76
CA VAL A 224 -10.63 3.63 -19.62
C VAL A 224 -10.29 4.03 -21.05
N MET A 225 -9.41 3.27 -21.67
CA MET A 225 -9.02 3.38 -23.06
C MET A 225 -9.60 2.21 -23.84
N LYS A 226 -9.99 2.48 -25.08
CA LYS A 226 -10.51 1.49 -26.03
C LYS A 226 -9.49 1.27 -27.14
N ARG A 227 -9.31 0.02 -27.56
CA ARG A 227 -8.43 -0.31 -28.67
C ARG A 227 -8.93 0.36 -29.95
N ARG A 228 -8.04 1.05 -30.67
CA ARG A 228 -8.34 1.64 -31.98
C ARG A 228 -8.73 0.52 -32.94
N ARG A 229 -9.73 0.76 -33.79
CA ARG A 229 -9.97 -0.13 -34.94
C ARG A 229 -8.79 0.03 -35.88
N ASN A 230 -8.07 -1.05 -36.17
CA ASN A 230 -7.09 -1.04 -37.25
C ASN A 230 -7.83 -0.62 -38.52
N ARG A 231 -7.48 0.55 -39.06
CA ARG A 231 -7.84 0.94 -40.41
C ARG A 231 -6.86 0.30 -41.37
#